data_AF-A0A8J5NCP2-F1
#
_entry.id   AF-A0A8J5NCP2-F1
#
_cell.length_a   1.000
_cell.length_b   1.000
_cell.length_c   1.000
_cell.angle_alpha   90.00
_cell.angle_beta   90.00
_cell.angle_gamma   90.00
#
_symmetry.space_group_name_H-M   'P 1'
#
loop_
_entity.id
_entity.type
_entity.pdbx_description
1 polymer ?
#
loop_
_entity_poly.entity_id
_entity_poly.type
_entity_poly.pdbx_seq_one_letter_code
_entity_poly.pdbx_strand_id
1 'polypeptide(L)'
;MWKKFSIADCIPFIKQCRDDLTALCVNSCWRTLRPEVVNDFAGFPTVDLDVQHIVQLARQVEGEGFNDLQEEEVQEELLGHAGEELTEEELAKLVEKHHREDEEEGEVEEVPTLTVTNFKRSLLYCRALMDYFFNINPSIEISVNFKKDGEAPGSL
;
A
#
# COMPACT_ATOMS: atom_id res chain seq x y z
N MET A 1 1.50 -52.38 -3.53
CA MET A 1 1.18 -51.38 -4.57
C MET A 1 2.10 -50.16 -4.48
N TRP A 2 2.32 -49.55 -3.30
CA TRP A 2 3.25 -48.42 -3.11
C TRP A 2 4.74 -48.71 -3.39
N LYS A 3 5.19 -49.97 -3.27
CA LYS A 3 6.59 -50.36 -3.52
C LYS A 3 7.05 -50.25 -4.99
N LYS A 4 6.13 -50.07 -5.94
CA LYS A 4 6.44 -49.87 -7.36
C LYS A 4 6.32 -48.40 -7.79
N PHE A 5 5.98 -47.52 -6.86
CA PHE A 5 5.81 -46.10 -7.12
C PHE A 5 7.14 -45.41 -6.88
N SER A 6 7.75 -44.93 -7.94
CA SER A 6 9.02 -44.22 -7.92
C SER A 6 8.80 -42.72 -7.76
N ILE A 7 9.87 -41.98 -7.44
CA ILE A 7 9.84 -40.51 -7.40
C ILE A 7 9.48 -39.93 -8.79
N ALA A 8 9.88 -40.61 -9.87
CA ALA A 8 9.51 -40.19 -11.22
C ALA A 8 7.99 -40.27 -11.44
N ASP A 9 7.33 -41.25 -10.84
CA ASP A 9 5.88 -41.37 -10.89
C ASP A 9 5.17 -40.26 -10.09
N CYS A 10 5.80 -39.68 -9.07
CA CYS A 10 5.24 -38.56 -8.30
C CYS A 10 5.10 -37.26 -9.13
N ILE A 11 6.02 -37.02 -10.06
CA ILE A 11 6.11 -35.76 -10.81
C ILE A 11 4.82 -35.41 -11.57
N PRO A 12 4.25 -36.32 -12.41
CA PRO A 12 2.99 -36.02 -13.09
C PRO A 12 1.81 -35.84 -12.12
N PHE A 13 1.80 -36.54 -10.99
CA PHE A 13 0.75 -36.36 -9.98
C PHE A 13 0.84 -34.99 -9.29
N ILE A 14 2.04 -34.52 -8.95
CA ILE A 14 2.22 -33.19 -8.36
C ILE A 14 1.78 -32.11 -9.36
N LYS A 15 2.14 -32.28 -10.63
CA LYS A 15 1.70 -31.38 -11.69
C LYS A 15 0.17 -31.38 -11.80
N GLN A 16 -0.46 -32.56 -11.84
CA GLN A 16 -1.92 -32.67 -11.91
C GLN A 16 -2.59 -32.00 -10.71
N CYS A 17 -2.13 -32.30 -9.48
CA CYS A 17 -2.66 -31.66 -8.28
C CYS A 17 -2.49 -30.14 -8.30
N ARG A 18 -1.37 -29.63 -8.83
CA ARG A 18 -1.14 -28.19 -8.99
C ARG A 18 -2.11 -27.59 -10.00
N ASP A 19 -2.31 -28.27 -11.12
CA ASP A 19 -3.18 -27.79 -12.20
C ASP A 19 -4.67 -27.87 -11.78
N ASP A 20 -5.03 -28.79 -10.87
CA ASP A 20 -6.37 -28.92 -10.26
C ASP A 20 -6.61 -27.91 -9.11
N LEU A 21 -5.55 -27.29 -8.58
CA LEU A 21 -5.67 -26.27 -7.54
C LEU A 21 -6.17 -24.95 -8.14
N THR A 22 -7.44 -24.66 -7.93
CA THR A 22 -8.01 -23.36 -8.26
C THR A 22 -7.55 -22.28 -7.27
N ALA A 23 -7.57 -21.02 -7.69
CA ALA A 23 -7.34 -19.87 -6.81
C ALA A 23 -8.30 -19.89 -5.60
N LEU A 24 -9.53 -20.39 -5.78
CA LEU A 24 -10.50 -20.57 -4.71
C LEU A 24 -10.05 -21.60 -3.66
N CYS A 25 -9.48 -22.73 -4.07
CA CYS A 25 -8.94 -23.73 -3.16
C CYS A 25 -7.78 -23.16 -2.34
N VAL A 26 -6.86 -22.46 -3.01
CA VAL A 26 -5.68 -21.84 -2.39
C VAL A 26 -6.11 -20.74 -1.42
N ASN A 27 -6.99 -19.83 -1.84
CA ASN A 27 -7.52 -18.74 -1.01
C ASN A 27 -8.29 -19.28 0.20
N SER A 28 -9.08 -20.35 0.05
CA SER A 28 -9.80 -20.98 1.17
C SER A 28 -8.86 -21.52 2.24
N CYS A 29 -7.76 -22.17 1.83
CA CYS A 29 -6.72 -22.66 2.74
C CYS A 29 -5.99 -21.50 3.44
N TRP A 30 -5.58 -20.48 2.69
CA TRP A 30 -4.88 -19.32 3.25
C TRP A 30 -5.78 -18.45 4.12
N ARG A 31 -7.10 -18.39 3.89
CA ARG A 31 -8.04 -17.61 4.71
C ARG A 31 -8.04 -17.99 6.18
N THR A 32 -7.77 -19.26 6.49
CA THR A 32 -7.71 -19.74 7.88
C THR A 32 -6.36 -19.45 8.54
N LEU A 33 -5.28 -19.44 7.76
CA LEU A 33 -3.91 -19.33 8.28
C LEU A 33 -3.37 -17.90 8.26
N ARG A 34 -3.71 -17.14 7.22
CA ARG A 34 -3.24 -15.79 6.95
C ARG A 34 -4.26 -15.04 6.08
N PRO A 35 -5.35 -14.54 6.67
CA PRO A 35 -6.42 -13.87 5.94
C PRO A 35 -5.94 -12.60 5.21
N GLU A 36 -4.86 -11.97 5.65
CA GLU A 36 -4.35 -10.71 5.10
C GLU A 36 -3.78 -10.83 3.68
N VAL A 37 -3.48 -12.05 3.22
CA VAL A 37 -2.95 -12.30 1.87
C VAL A 37 -3.94 -13.02 0.96
N VAL A 38 -5.16 -13.24 1.43
CA VAL A 38 -6.21 -13.80 0.60
C VAL A 38 -6.69 -12.73 -0.36
N ASN A 39 -6.56 -13.02 -1.65
CA ASN A 39 -7.16 -12.18 -2.67
C ASN A 39 -8.66 -12.51 -2.75
N ASP A 40 -9.49 -11.62 -2.22
CA ASP A 40 -10.96 -11.68 -2.31
C ASP A 40 -11.52 -10.72 -3.36
N PHE A 41 -10.66 -10.25 -4.27
CA PHE A 41 -11.04 -9.33 -5.32
C PHE A 41 -12.09 -10.01 -6.23
N ALA A 42 -13.32 -9.52 -6.14
CA ALA A 42 -14.47 -10.03 -6.87
C ALA A 42 -14.62 -9.40 -8.26
N GLY A 43 -13.61 -8.65 -8.72
CA GLY A 43 -13.72 -7.77 -9.88
C GLY A 43 -14.20 -6.37 -9.49
N PHE A 44 -14.20 -5.47 -10.46
CA PHE A 44 -14.83 -4.16 -10.34
C PHE A 44 -16.34 -4.27 -10.64
N PRO A 45 -17.19 -3.42 -10.03
CA PRO A 45 -18.60 -3.29 -10.42
C PRO A 45 -18.74 -3.05 -11.93
N THR A 46 -19.87 -3.45 -12.51
CA THR A 46 -20.18 -3.14 -13.91
C THR A 46 -20.39 -1.65 -14.08
N VAL A 47 -19.74 -1.06 -15.10
CA VAL A 47 -19.70 0.38 -15.40
C VAL A 47 -21.07 1.05 -15.44
N ASP A 48 -22.13 0.33 -15.84
CA ASP A 48 -23.48 0.86 -15.97
C ASP A 48 -24.07 1.44 -14.68
N LEU A 49 -23.70 0.89 -13.50
CA LEU A 49 -24.18 1.39 -12.20
C LEU A 49 -23.47 2.69 -11.78
N ASP A 50 -22.28 2.94 -12.33
CA ASP A 50 -21.45 4.08 -11.95
C ASP A 50 -21.72 5.32 -12.82
N VAL A 51 -22.08 5.15 -14.09
CA VAL A 51 -22.34 6.26 -15.03
C VAL A 51 -23.44 7.19 -14.53
N GLN A 52 -24.60 6.65 -14.15
CA GLN A 52 -25.73 7.45 -13.67
C GLN A 52 -25.41 8.19 -12.38
N HIS A 53 -24.65 7.55 -11.49
CA HIS A 53 -24.26 8.13 -10.22
C HIS A 53 -23.25 9.27 -10.42
N ILE A 54 -22.29 9.11 -11.34
CA ILE A 54 -21.33 10.14 -11.71
C ILE A 54 -22.04 11.37 -12.28
N VAL A 55 -22.97 11.19 -13.22
CA VAL A 55 -23.76 12.30 -13.78
C VAL A 55 -24.60 12.99 -12.71
N GLN A 56 -25.20 12.22 -11.79
CA GLN A 56 -25.96 12.79 -10.69
C GLN A 56 -25.08 13.63 -9.75
N LEU A 57 -23.87 13.16 -9.42
CA LEU A 57 -22.92 13.89 -8.59
C LEU A 57 -22.41 15.15 -9.29
N ALA A 58 -22.10 15.08 -10.59
CA ALA A 58 -21.70 16.24 -11.39
C ALA A 58 -22.78 17.34 -11.33
N ARG A 59 -24.05 16.97 -11.48
CA ARG A 59 -25.19 17.91 -11.39
C ARG A 59 -25.37 18.53 -10.00
N GLN A 60 -24.84 17.93 -8.94
CA GLN A 60 -24.87 18.52 -7.59
C GLN A 60 -23.83 19.63 -7.37
N VAL A 61 -22.74 19.63 -8.15
CA VAL A 61 -21.68 20.63 -8.03
C VAL A 61 -22.10 22.00 -8.58
N GLU A 62 -23.18 22.04 -9.38
CA GLU A 62 -23.74 23.22 -10.03
C GLU A 62 -22.67 24.07 -10.75
N GLY A 63 -22.48 23.83 -12.05
CA GLY A 63 -21.52 24.57 -12.86
C GLY A 63 -21.74 24.35 -14.36
N GLU A 64 -21.29 25.32 -15.16
CA GLU A 64 -21.31 25.22 -16.63
C GLU A 64 -20.45 24.02 -17.04
N GLY A 65 -20.99 23.12 -17.88
CA GLY A 65 -20.35 21.85 -18.24
C GLY A 65 -20.70 20.65 -17.36
N PHE A 66 -20.97 20.83 -16.06
CA PHE A 66 -21.42 19.73 -15.18
C PHE A 66 -22.93 19.47 -15.30
N ASN A 67 -23.71 20.52 -15.56
CA ASN A 67 -25.16 20.39 -15.78
C ASN A 67 -25.48 19.76 -17.15
N ASP A 68 -24.61 19.99 -18.12
CA ASP A 68 -24.76 19.52 -19.50
C ASP A 68 -24.15 18.13 -19.72
N LEU A 69 -23.47 17.57 -18.72
CA LEU A 69 -22.83 16.25 -18.79
C LEU A 69 -23.87 15.16 -19.07
N GLN A 70 -23.65 14.41 -20.15
CA GLN A 70 -24.49 13.30 -20.58
C GLN A 70 -23.91 11.95 -20.13
N GLU A 71 -24.79 10.97 -19.92
CA GLU A 71 -24.39 9.60 -19.55
C GLU A 71 -23.52 8.98 -20.64
N GLU A 72 -23.79 9.29 -21.91
CA GLU A 72 -23.02 8.81 -23.05
C GLU A 72 -21.57 9.30 -23.05
N GLU A 73 -21.32 10.55 -22.63
CA GLU A 73 -19.98 11.13 -22.55
C GLU A 73 -19.16 10.44 -21.45
N VAL A 74 -19.77 10.19 -20.30
CA VAL A 74 -19.14 9.45 -19.20
C VAL A 74 -18.89 7.99 -19.58
N GLN A 75 -19.83 7.37 -20.27
CA GLN A 75 -19.69 6.00 -20.73
C GLN A 75 -18.60 5.86 -21.80
N GLU A 76 -18.50 6.81 -22.74
CA GLU A 76 -17.44 6.86 -23.73
C GLU A 76 -16.06 7.02 -23.07
N GLU A 77 -15.94 7.87 -22.06
CA GLU A 77 -14.66 8.06 -21.36
C GLU A 77 -14.25 6.80 -20.56
N LEU A 78 -15.20 6.18 -19.85
CA LEU A 78 -14.94 4.99 -19.04
C LEU A 78 -14.65 3.73 -19.87
N LEU A 79 -15.31 3.58 -21.02
CA LEU A 79 -15.21 2.39 -21.87
C LEU A 79 -14.39 2.59 -23.14
N GLY A 80 -14.03 3.83 -23.50
CA GLY A 80 -13.30 4.14 -24.73
C GLY A 80 -11.94 3.46 -24.82
N HIS A 81 -11.33 3.20 -23.66
CA HIS A 81 -10.06 2.50 -23.51
C HIS A 81 -10.23 1.03 -23.07
N ALA A 82 -11.47 0.55 -22.89
CA ALA A 82 -11.73 -0.80 -22.41
C ALA A 82 -11.36 -1.83 -23.49
N GLY A 83 -10.16 -2.39 -23.37
CA GLY A 83 -9.59 -3.36 -24.31
C GLY A 83 -8.33 -2.88 -25.02
N GLU A 84 -7.90 -1.64 -24.78
CA GLU A 84 -6.58 -1.17 -25.21
C GLU A 84 -5.55 -1.62 -24.17
N GLU A 85 -4.82 -2.70 -24.47
CA GLU A 85 -3.72 -3.16 -23.62
C GLU A 85 -2.54 -2.20 -23.77
N LEU A 86 -2.19 -1.50 -22.68
CA LEU A 86 -0.96 -0.72 -22.63
C LEU A 86 0.24 -1.65 -22.79
N THR A 87 1.17 -1.27 -23.66
CA THR A 87 2.49 -1.88 -23.69
C THR A 87 3.28 -1.51 -22.43
N GLU A 88 4.30 -2.31 -22.09
CA GLU A 88 5.18 -2.02 -20.95
C GLU A 88 5.84 -0.63 -21.04
N GLU A 89 6.14 -0.17 -22.26
CA GLU A 89 6.73 1.14 -22.50
C GLU A 89 5.72 2.28 -22.28
N GLU A 90 4.47 2.09 -22.70
CA GLU A 90 3.39 3.07 -22.46
C GLU A 90 3.02 3.15 -20.99
N LEU A 91 2.97 2.02 -20.29
CA LEU A 91 2.75 1.98 -18.85
C LEU A 91 3.86 2.73 -18.11
N ALA A 92 5.13 2.50 -18.47
CA ALA A 92 6.27 3.20 -17.87
C ALA A 92 6.20 4.72 -18.08
N LYS A 93 5.81 5.16 -19.27
CA LYS A 93 5.61 6.59 -19.59
C LYS A 93 4.46 7.20 -18.80
N LEU A 94 3.36 6.47 -18.59
CA LEU A 94 2.22 6.94 -17.81
C LEU A 94 2.60 7.17 -16.35
N VAL A 95 3.35 6.23 -15.76
CA VAL A 95 3.86 6.33 -14.39
C VAL A 95 4.82 7.51 -14.24
N GLU A 96 5.74 7.69 -15.19
CA GLU A 96 6.66 8.84 -15.19
C GLU A 96 5.91 10.18 -15.31
N LYS A 97 4.87 10.24 -16.15
CA LYS A 97 4.05 11.43 -16.32
C LYS A 97 3.30 11.80 -15.04
N HIS A 98 2.68 10.83 -14.37
CA HIS A 98 1.95 11.06 -13.12
C HIS A 98 2.87 11.63 -12.03
N HIS A 99 4.08 11.09 -11.90
CA HIS A 99 5.06 11.60 -10.93
C HIS A 99 5.51 13.04 -11.21
N ARG A 100 5.51 13.47 -12.48
CA ARG A 100 5.91 14.81 -12.87
C ARG A 100 4.82 15.85 -12.63
N GLU A 101 3.55 15.47 -12.79
CA GLU A 101 2.40 16.35 -12.55
C GLU A 101 2.22 16.62 -11.03
N ASP A 102 2.56 15.66 -10.18
CA ASP A 102 2.59 15.81 -8.71
C ASP A 102 3.68 16.79 -8.22
N GLU A 103 4.70 17.09 -9.03
CA GLU A 103 5.79 18.02 -8.68
C GLU A 103 5.48 19.49 -9.04
N GLU A 104 4.48 19.76 -9.89
CA GLU A 104 4.13 21.11 -10.32
C GLU A 104 3.07 21.79 -9.43
N GLU A 105 2.33 21.03 -8.61
CA GLU A 105 1.37 21.56 -7.64
C GLU A 105 1.91 21.53 -6.20
N GLY A 106 2.65 22.61 -5.86
CA GLY A 106 2.86 23.02 -4.48
C GLY A 106 4.32 23.22 -4.12
N GLU A 107 4.60 24.32 -3.41
CA GLU A 107 5.75 24.34 -2.50
C GLU A 107 5.58 23.14 -1.58
N VAL A 108 6.30 22.05 -1.86
CA VAL A 108 6.40 20.92 -0.94
C VAL A 108 7.02 21.51 0.32
N GLU A 109 6.19 21.80 1.32
CA GLU A 109 6.67 22.00 2.66
C GLU A 109 7.45 20.73 2.98
N GLU A 110 8.79 20.83 3.02
CA GLU A 110 9.67 19.68 3.21
C GLU A 110 9.25 18.99 4.51
N VAL A 111 8.42 17.95 4.38
CA VAL A 111 7.99 17.16 5.53
C VAL A 111 9.27 16.55 6.10
N PRO A 112 9.65 16.87 7.35
CA PRO A 112 10.94 16.47 7.89
C PRO A 112 11.09 14.95 7.80
N THR A 113 11.88 14.50 6.84
CA THR A 113 12.02 13.07 6.56
C THR A 113 12.97 12.47 7.59
N LEU A 114 12.76 11.20 7.95
CA LEU A 114 13.64 10.45 8.84
C LEU A 114 14.96 10.13 8.14
N THR A 115 15.82 11.14 7.98
CA THR A 115 17.18 11.00 7.44
C THR A 115 18.16 10.64 8.56
N VAL A 116 19.30 10.05 8.20
CA VAL A 116 20.39 9.77 9.15
C VAL A 116 20.83 11.05 9.90
N THR A 117 20.81 12.19 9.22
CA THR A 117 21.17 13.49 9.80
C THR A 117 20.13 13.95 10.82
N ASN A 118 18.84 13.86 10.50
CA ASN A 118 17.76 14.24 11.41
C ASN A 118 17.67 13.29 12.62
N PHE A 119 17.91 11.99 12.42
CA PHE A 119 17.98 11.00 13.49
C PHE A 119 19.19 11.22 14.42
N LYS A 120 20.36 11.56 13.89
CA LYS A 120 21.51 11.95 14.73
C LYS A 120 21.20 13.19 15.56
N ARG A 121 20.51 14.18 14.97
CA ARG A 121 20.11 15.41 15.68
C ARG A 121 19.08 15.14 16.77
N SER A 122 18.09 14.27 16.53
CA SER A 122 17.12 13.89 17.56
C SER A 122 17.76 13.17 18.74
N LEU A 123 18.70 12.25 18.50
CA LEU A 123 19.45 11.58 19.58
C LEU A 123 20.26 12.57 20.43
N LEU A 124 20.82 13.63 19.83
CA LEU A 124 21.50 14.69 20.58
C LEU A 124 20.52 15.47 21.48
N TYR A 125 19.31 15.78 20.99
CA TYR A 125 18.27 16.40 21.82
C TYR A 125 17.82 15.50 22.97
N CYS A 126 17.61 14.21 22.70
CA CYS A 126 17.28 13.23 23.74
C CYS A 126 18.36 13.22 24.82
N ARG A 127 19.65 13.21 24.43
CA ARG A 127 20.76 13.26 25.39
C ARG A 127 20.76 14.53 26.24
N ALA A 128 20.59 15.69 25.63
CA ALA A 128 20.53 16.96 26.35
C ALA A 128 19.35 17.01 27.33
N LEU A 129 18.19 16.47 26.95
CA LEU A 129 17.03 16.35 27.82
C LEU A 129 17.28 15.38 28.98
N MET A 130 17.89 14.22 28.71
CA MET A 130 18.26 13.26 29.75
C MET A 130 19.21 13.90 30.77
N ASP A 131 20.23 14.64 30.31
CA ASP A 131 21.16 15.37 31.18
C ASP A 131 20.44 16.46 31.98
N TYR A 132 19.50 17.20 31.36
CA TYR A 132 18.71 18.21 32.06
C TYR A 132 17.85 17.58 33.18
N PHE A 133 17.09 16.53 32.88
CA PHE A 133 16.26 15.82 33.86
C PHE A 133 17.09 15.20 34.99
N PHE A 134 18.27 14.67 34.68
CA PHE A 134 19.20 14.16 35.68
C PHE A 134 19.59 15.25 36.70
N ASN A 135 19.83 16.47 36.22
CA ASN A 135 20.30 17.59 37.05
C ASN A 135 19.19 18.26 37.89
N ILE A 136 17.94 18.22 37.43
CA ILE A 136 16.81 18.84 38.16
C ILE A 136 16.09 17.87 39.10
N ASN A 137 16.32 16.56 38.99
CA ASN A 137 15.64 15.58 39.81
C ASN A 137 16.28 15.51 41.22
N PRO A 138 15.52 15.82 42.29
CA PRO A 138 16.03 15.89 43.66
C PRO A 138 16.38 14.51 44.25
N SER A 139 15.99 13.41 43.60
CA SER A 139 16.33 12.04 44.03
C SER A 139 17.42 11.43 43.17
N ILE A 140 18.61 11.23 43.77
CA ILE A 140 19.77 10.60 43.13
C ILE A 140 19.46 9.16 42.65
N GLU A 141 18.59 8.43 43.35
CA GLU A 141 18.28 7.03 43.04
C GLU A 141 17.47 6.87 41.74
N ILE A 142 16.52 7.76 41.50
CA ILE A 142 15.71 7.78 40.26
C ILE A 142 16.57 8.25 39.08
N SER A 143 17.42 9.25 39.31
CA SER A 143 18.34 9.79 38.30
C SER A 143 19.36 8.75 37.82
N VAL A 144 19.89 7.92 38.72
CA VAL A 144 20.85 6.86 38.38
C VAL A 144 20.21 5.74 37.55
N ASN A 145 18.95 5.37 37.84
CA ASN A 145 18.25 4.34 37.06
C ASN A 145 17.87 4.85 35.65
N PHE A 146 17.37 6.08 35.56
CA PHE A 146 17.02 6.70 34.27
C PHE A 146 18.21 6.80 33.31
N LYS A 147 19.41 7.11 33.83
CA LYS A 147 20.64 7.15 33.03
C LYS A 147 21.09 5.77 32.54
N LYS A 148 20.95 4.73 33.37
CA LYS A 148 21.28 3.34 32.98
C LYS A 148 20.38 2.84 31.86
N ASP A 149 19.09 3.17 31.90
CA ASP A 149 18.12 2.74 30.89
C ASP A 149 18.36 3.44 29.53
N GLY A 150 18.80 4.70 29.54
CA GLY A 150 19.17 5.43 28.31
C GLY A 150 20.53 5.04 27.69
N GLU A 151 21.42 4.41 28.46
CA GLU A 151 22.75 3.95 28.01
C GLU A 151 22.78 2.46 27.62
N ALA A 152 21.68 1.72 27.82
CA ALA A 152 21.60 0.30 27.51
C ALA A 152 21.63 0.06 25.98
N PRO A 153 22.61 -0.70 25.44
CA PRO A 153 22.66 -1.02 24.02
C PRO A 153 21.64 -2.11 23.71
N GLY A 154 20.40 -1.72 23.34
CA GLY A 154 19.42 -2.70 22.88
C GLY A 154 17.94 -2.35 22.94
N SER A 155 17.55 -1.08 23.09
CA SER A 155 16.13 -0.70 22.96
C SER A 155 15.98 0.45 21.98
N LEU A 156 15.95 0.06 20.69
CA LEU A 156 15.06 0.67 19.72
C LEU A 156 13.71 -0.03 19.84
#